data_AF-A0AAE6Q9X0-F1
#
_entry.id   AF-A0AAE6Q9X0-F1
#
_cell.length_a   1.000
_cell.length_b   1.000
_cell.length_c   1.000
_cell.angle_alpha   90.00
_cell.angle_beta   90.00
_cell.angle_gamma   90.00
#
_symmetry.space_group_name_H-M   'P 1'
#
loop_
_entity.id
_entity.type
_entity.pdbx_description
1 polymer ?
#
loop_
_entity_poly.entity_id
_entity_poly.type
_entity_poly.pdbx_seq_one_letter_code
_entity_poly.pdbx_strand_id
1 'polypeptide(L)'
;MVEVIVYHGDIEQGIRTLKKKLQREGKPRQMKITHHEKPSEKRARKKDDCERRRKKLHKIPYEPMFTKFQVSARHFQVKRPSQSNQPNENIE
;
A
#
# COMPACT_ATOMS: atom_id res chain seq x y z
N MET A 1 2.17 -1.62 26.87
CA MET A 1 1.29 -0.53 27.39
C MET A 1 1.45 0.67 26.47
N VAL A 2 0.41 1.47 26.19
CA VAL A 2 0.53 2.65 25.29
C VAL A 2 0.18 3.88 26.08
N GLU A 3 1.10 4.83 26.13
CA GLU A 3 0.93 6.09 26.85
C GLU A 3 1.09 7.29 25.90
N VAL A 4 0.31 8.33 26.18
CA VAL A 4 0.33 9.60 25.45
C VAL A 4 0.30 10.74 26.45
N ILE A 5 1.29 11.61 26.36
CA ILE A 5 1.35 12.86 27.11
C ILE A 5 0.55 13.88 26.32
N VAL A 6 -0.37 14.57 27.00
CA VAL A 6 -1.19 15.64 26.40
C VAL A 6 -0.70 16.96 26.97
N TYR A 7 -0.42 17.91 26.08
CA TYR A 7 0.01 19.25 26.45
C TYR A 7 -1.16 20.23 26.32
N HIS A 8 -1.21 21.22 27.22
CA HIS A 8 -2.19 22.32 27.20
C HIS A 8 -3.67 21.90 27.24
N GLY A 9 -3.98 20.67 27.68
CA GLY A 9 -5.35 20.17 27.73
C GLY A 9 -5.98 19.86 26.37
N ASP A 10 -5.21 19.84 25.28
CA ASP A 10 -5.74 19.53 23.94
C ASP A 10 -5.99 18.02 23.78
N ILE A 11 -7.19 17.61 24.21
CA ILE A 11 -7.64 16.22 24.20
C ILE A 11 -7.74 15.67 22.77
N GLU A 12 -8.14 16.49 21.80
CA GLU A 12 -8.29 16.04 20.40
C GLU A 12 -6.95 15.64 19.79
N GLN A 13 -5.91 16.46 20.03
CA GLN A 13 -4.56 16.15 19.59
C GLN A 13 -4.03 14.89 20.30
N GLY A 14 -4.32 14.72 21.59
CA GLY A 14 -4.02 13.52 22.35
C GLY A 14 -4.61 12.25 21.73
N ILE A 15 -5.93 12.26 21.46
CA ILE A 15 -6.64 11.14 20.84
C ILE A 15 -6.08 10.82 19.45
N ARG A 16 -5.79 11.85 18.63
CA ARG A 16 -5.22 11.67 17.29
C ARG A 16 -3.83 11.03 17.35
N THR A 17 -3.01 11.44 18.32
CA THR A 17 -1.67 10.90 18.54
C THR A 17 -1.72 9.46 19.04
N LEU A 18 -2.61 9.17 20.00
CA LEU A 18 -2.87 7.82 20.50
C LEU A 18 -3.29 6.88 19.37
N LYS A 19 -4.24 7.30 18.53
CA LYS A 19 -4.72 6.52 17.38
C LYS A 19 -3.59 6.21 16.40
N LYS A 20 -2.67 7.15 16.15
CA LYS A 20 -1.49 6.93 15.31
C LYS A 20 -0.50 5.94 15.95
N LYS A 21 -0.21 6.05 17.25
CA LYS A 21 0.66 5.10 17.98
C LYS A 21 0.07 3.68 17.96
N LEU A 22 -1.22 3.55 18.26
CA LEU A 22 -1.93 2.26 18.20
C LEU A 22 -1.87 1.61 16.81
N GLN A 23 -1.98 2.41 15.74
CA GLN A 23 -1.84 1.92 14.37
C GLN A 23 -0.41 1.45 14.05
N ARG A 24 0.62 2.13 14.55
CA ARG A 24 2.03 1.74 14.37
C ARG A 24 2.36 0.43 15.08
N GLU A 25 1.87 0.26 16.31
CA GLU A 25 2.06 -0.97 17.09
C GLU A 25 1.21 -2.16 16.58
N GLY A 26 0.28 -1.93 15.65
CA GLY A 26 -0.54 -2.98 15.08
C GLY A 26 -1.58 -3.58 16.04
N LYS A 27 -1.82 -2.97 17.21
CA LYS A 27 -2.85 -3.40 18.17
C LYS A 27 -4.24 -3.65 17.58
N PRO A 28 -4.81 -2.77 16.72
CA PRO A 28 -6.13 -3.06 16.12
C PRO A 28 -6.13 -4.29 15.21
N ARG A 29 -4.98 -4.69 14.65
CA ARG A 29 -4.84 -5.96 13.93
C ARG A 29 -4.76 -7.12 14.92
N GLN A 30 -4.00 -6.98 16.00
CA GLN A 30 -3.86 -8.01 17.02
C GLN A 30 -5.21 -8.34 17.66
N MET A 31 -5.98 -7.30 18.06
CA MET A 31 -7.32 -7.45 18.63
C MET A 31 -8.29 -8.17 17.69
N LYS A 32 -8.18 -7.95 16.38
CA LYS A 32 -8.99 -8.66 15.38
C LYS A 32 -8.58 -10.14 15.23
N ILE A 33 -7.32 -10.48 15.48
CA ILE A 33 -6.79 -11.84 15.32
C ILE A 33 -7.00 -12.70 16.57
N THR A 34 -7.02 -12.09 17.76
CA THR A 34 -7.15 -12.80 19.04
C THR A 34 -8.57 -13.34 19.33
N HIS A 35 -9.59 -12.90 18.60
CA HIS A 35 -10.95 -13.42 18.75
C HIS A 35 -11.23 -14.50 17.69
N HIS A 36 -11.94 -15.55 18.08
CA HIS A 36 -12.38 -16.59 17.14
C HIS A 36 -13.37 -15.99 16.14
N GLU A 37 -13.01 -15.99 14.87
CA GLU A 37 -13.78 -15.43 13.77
C GLU A 37 -14.10 -16.53 12.76
N LYS A 38 -15.32 -16.54 12.22
CA LYS A 38 -15.74 -17.55 11.25
C LYS A 38 -14.83 -17.48 10.01
N PRO A 39 -14.48 -18.61 9.37
CA PRO A 39 -13.58 -18.60 8.21
C PRO A 39 -14.05 -17.69 7.05
N SER A 40 -15.36 -17.57 6.85
CA SER A 40 -15.97 -16.68 5.85
C SER A 40 -15.73 -15.19 6.17
N GLU A 41 -15.96 -14.79 7.42
CA GLU A 41 -15.75 -13.42 7.91
C GLU A 41 -14.27 -13.05 7.86
N LYS A 42 -13.39 -13.99 8.18
CA LYS A 42 -11.93 -13.81 8.07
C LYS A 42 -11.48 -13.51 6.64
N ARG A 43 -12.08 -14.16 5.63
CA ARG A 43 -11.77 -13.91 4.22
C ARG A 43 -12.24 -12.52 3.78
N ALA A 44 -13.47 -12.15 4.12
CA ALA A 44 -14.03 -10.82 3.83
C ALA A 44 -13.16 -9.70 4.45
N ARG A 45 -12.85 -9.83 5.74
CA ARG A 45 -11.98 -8.89 6.45
C ARG A 45 -10.60 -8.74 5.82
N LYS A 46 -9.97 -9.85 5.42
CA LYS A 46 -8.65 -9.82 4.77
C LYS A 46 -8.71 -9.03 3.45
N LYS A 47 -9.76 -9.25 2.65
CA LYS A 47 -9.98 -8.51 1.40
C LYS A 47 -10.13 -7.01 1.67
N ASP A 48 -10.99 -6.63 2.60
CA ASP A 48 -11.23 -5.23 2.96
C ASP A 48 -9.98 -4.56 3.54
N ASP A 49 -9.22 -5.28 4.37
CA ASP A 49 -7.96 -4.79 4.94
C ASP A 49 -6.89 -4.56 3.87
N CYS A 50 -6.79 -5.44 2.87
CA CYS A 50 -5.91 -5.25 1.72
C CYS A 50 -6.31 -4.03 0.88
N GLU A 51 -7.59 -3.87 0.56
CA GLU A 51 -8.08 -2.71 -0.17
C GLU A 51 -7.84 -1.39 0.59
N ARG A 52 -8.07 -1.38 1.90
CA ARG A 52 -7.82 -0.20 2.75
C ARG A 52 -6.34 0.17 2.79
N ARG A 53 -5.44 -0.82 2.90
CA ARG A 53 -3.99 -0.59 2.83
C ARG A 53 -3.58 -0.03 1.46
N ARG A 54 -4.08 -0.62 0.38
CA ARG A 54 -3.85 -0.15 -0.99
C ARG A 54 -4.29 1.32 -1.16
N LYS A 55 -5.50 1.66 -0.73
CA LYS A 55 -6.03 3.04 -0.75
C LYS A 55 -5.19 3.99 0.11
N LYS A 56 -4.65 3.53 1.24
CA LYS A 56 -3.76 4.35 2.10
C LYS A 56 -2.40 4.59 1.45
N LEU A 57 -1.86 3.60 0.74
CA LEU A 57 -0.60 3.71 0.01
C LEU A 57 -0.70 4.70 -1.16
N HIS A 58 -1.77 4.61 -1.97
CA HIS A 58 -2.00 5.55 -3.08
C HIS A 58 -2.28 7.00 -2.66
N LYS A 59 -2.66 7.25 -1.40
CA LYS A 59 -2.83 8.61 -0.85
C LYS A 59 -1.50 9.28 -0.49
N ILE A 60 -0.42 8.52 -0.40
CA ILE A 60 0.92 9.06 -0.20
C ILE A 60 1.48 9.27 -1.62
N PRO A 61 1.63 10.52 -2.11
CA PRO A 61 2.32 10.74 -3.37
C PRO A 61 3.74 10.22 -3.19
N TYR A 62 4.09 9.17 -3.93
CA TYR A 62 5.48 8.82 -4.14
C TYR A 62 6.04 9.97 -4.98
N GLU A 63 6.65 10.96 -4.34
CA GLU A 63 7.61 11.77 -5.06
C GLU A 63 8.75 10.82 -5.41
N PRO A 64 8.98 10.50 -6.70
CA PRO A 64 10.21 9.82 -7.05
C PRO A 64 11.32 10.75 -6.59
N MET A 65 12.03 10.36 -5.52
CA MET A 65 13.21 11.07 -5.07
C MET A 65 14.12 11.17 -6.29
N PHE A 66 14.20 12.41 -6.78
CA PHE A 66 14.93 12.87 -7.94
C PHE A 66 16.19 12.01 -8.14
N THR A 67 16.19 11.11 -9.14
CA THR A 67 17.46 10.66 -9.72
C THR A 67 18.05 11.91 -10.38
N LYS A 68 18.81 12.70 -9.60
CA LYS A 68 19.58 13.87 -10.05
C LYS A 68 20.80 13.45 -10.87
N PHE A 69 20.60 12.45 -11.72
CA PHE A 69 21.47 12.20 -12.85
C PHE A 69 20.57 12.36 -14.06
N GLN A 70 20.63 13.55 -14.66
CA GLN A 70 20.24 13.75 -16.04
C GLN A 70 21.23 12.95 -16.90
N VAL A 71 21.09 11.62 -16.92
CA VAL A 71 21.70 10.83 -17.98
C VAL A 71 20.87 11.19 -19.21
N SER A 72 21.42 12.14 -19.97
CA SER A 72 21.04 12.50 -21.33
C SER A 72 20.30 11.35 -21.99
N ALA A 73 19.01 11.54 -22.27
CA ALA A 73 18.21 10.67 -23.12
C ALA A 73 18.70 10.77 -24.58
N ARG A 74 19.99 10.52 -24.81
CA ARG A 74 20.57 10.26 -26.12
C ARG A 74 20.95 8.79 -26.15
N HIS A 75 20.10 8.06 -26.86
CA HIS A 75 20.42 6.84 -27.57
C HIS A 75 20.72 5.60 -26.69
N PHE A 76 19.66 4.97 -26.18
CA PHE A 76 19.59 3.52 -26.30
C PHE A 76 18.34 3.18 -27.09
N GLN A 77 18.51 2.99 -28.40
CA GLN A 77 17.48 2.37 -29.22
C GLN A 77 17.34 0.92 -28.75
N VAL A 78 16.47 0.67 -27.77
CA VAL A 78 15.98 -0.68 -27.54
C VAL A 78 15.10 -1.01 -28.75
N LYS A 79 15.70 -1.62 -29.77
CA LYS A 79 14.95 -2.28 -30.84
C LYS A 79 14.09 -3.34 -30.15
N ARG A 80 12.79 -3.06 -29.98
CA ARG A 80 11.82 -4.13 -29.76
C ARG A 80 11.87 -4.98 -31.03
N PRO A 81 12.26 -6.26 -30.99
CA PRO A 81 12.00 -7.11 -32.14
C PRO A 81 10.49 -7.10 -32.36
N SER A 82 10.06 -6.59 -33.52
CA SER A 82 8.69 -6.76 -33.99
C SER A 82 8.39 -8.24 -33.93
N GLN A 83 7.41 -8.65 -33.13
CA GLN A 83 6.82 -9.98 -33.25
C GLN A 83 6.37 -10.11 -34.70
N SER A 84 7.10 -10.88 -35.50
CA SER A 84 6.68 -11.25 -36.83
C SER A 84 5.42 -12.09 -36.65
N ASN A 85 4.25 -11.47 -36.89
CA ASN A 85 3.03 -12.21 -37.10
C ASN A 85 3.25 -13.04 -38.38
N GLN A 86 3.56 -14.32 -38.23
CA GLN A 86 3.46 -15.25 -39.34
C GLN A 86 1.96 -15.54 -39.53
N PRO A 87 1.40 -15.34 -40.73
CA PRO A 87 0.02 -15.73 -41.01
C PRO A 87 -0.02 -17.27 -41.01
N ASN A 88 -0.90 -17.85 -40.20
CA ASN A 88 -1.22 -19.28 -40.35
C ASN A 88 -2.00 -19.43 -41.65
N GLU A 89 -1.29 -19.84 -42.69
CA GLU A 89 -1.87 -20.30 -43.94
C GLU A 89 -2.82 -21.46 -43.63
N ASN A 90 -4.03 -21.33 -44.18
CA ASN A 90 -5.07 -22.34 -44.15
C ASN A 90 -4.51 -23.66 -44.71
N ILE A 91 -4.70 -24.74 -43.97
CA ILE A 91 -4.69 -26.09 -44.54
C ILE A 91 -6.15 -26.52 -44.56
N GLU A 92 -6.58 -26.90 -45.76
CA GLU A 92 -7.87 -27.49 -46.14
C GLU A 92 -8.30 -28.66 -45.24
#